data_AF-A0A1I8IG34-F1
#
_entry.id   AF-A0A1I8IG34-F1
#
_cell.length_a   1.000
_cell.length_b   1.000
_cell.length_c   1.000
_cell.angle_alpha   90.00
_cell.angle_beta   90.00
_cell.angle_gamma   90.00
#
_symmetry.space_group_name_H-M   'P 1'
#
loop_
_entity.id
_entity.type
_entity.pdbx_description
1 polymer ?
#
loop_
_entity_poly.entity_id
_entity_poly.type
_entity_poly.pdbx_seq_one_letter_code
_entity_poly.pdbx_strand_id
1 'polypeptide(L)'
;EGGNAVKLLRLAAFAASPMQSSAEFCLRLHVLPDTPDALELALLTEEQEAGARLVDSPRQLAFRDGGQQLCFSIEELSLGWRSKSKYQEIPFAHVWSGGQAGLHCAFGLEHVDPTRQSVSCKIVVYQNHYYNSRQVVHIVSSKNDLPGSNPLCPSTSMLASSRVGIHADPPQTVFRLPPRLRGAICRLLDAPSCRGSDWRMLGRLLGMERLAGQLAGRPSPTDCLLDLWEARCRGEEALIELADSLKAMGRQDAACLLEQEPDSWL
;
A
#
# COMPACT_ATOMS: atom_id res chain seq x y z
N GLU A 1 -22.64 -12.26 13.41
CA GLU A 1 -21.33 -12.86 13.72
C GLU A 1 -20.26 -11.81 13.47
N GLY A 2 -19.55 -11.37 14.52
CA GLY A 2 -18.49 -10.38 14.37
C GLY A 2 -17.28 -11.03 13.69
N GLY A 3 -16.96 -10.62 12.47
CA GLY A 3 -15.78 -11.12 11.77
C GLY A 3 -14.50 -10.75 12.52
N ASN A 4 -13.53 -11.67 12.60
CA ASN A 4 -12.22 -11.37 13.18
C ASN A 4 -11.58 -10.17 12.46
N ALA A 5 -10.85 -9.35 13.21
CA ALA A 5 -10.07 -8.27 12.62
C ALA A 5 -9.11 -8.82 11.56
N VAL A 6 -8.93 -8.06 10.47
CA VAL A 6 -8.07 -8.46 9.35
C VAL A 6 -7.03 -7.38 9.13
N LYS A 7 -5.77 -7.80 9.04
CA LYS A 7 -4.63 -7.00 8.63
C LYS A 7 -4.29 -7.33 7.17
N LEU A 8 -4.21 -6.30 6.34
CA LEU A 8 -3.75 -6.46 4.95
C LEU A 8 -2.23 -6.41 4.93
N LEU A 9 -1.64 -7.46 4.37
CA LEU A 9 -0.21 -7.60 4.18
C LEU A 9 0.11 -7.58 2.69
N ARG A 10 1.36 -7.23 2.38
CA ARG A 10 1.92 -7.30 1.03
C ARG A 10 3.11 -8.26 1.02
N LEU A 11 3.01 -9.27 0.18
CA LEU A 11 4.06 -10.26 -0.04
C LEU A 11 4.91 -9.82 -1.22
N ALA A 12 6.23 -9.78 -1.05
CA ALA A 12 7.18 -9.47 -2.10
C ALA A 12 8.31 -10.49 -2.11
N ALA A 13 8.59 -11.08 -3.27
CA ALA A 13 9.59 -12.13 -3.43
C ALA A 13 10.82 -11.58 -4.15
N PHE A 14 11.97 -11.74 -3.52
CA PHE A 14 13.26 -11.28 -4.00
C PHE A 14 14.19 -12.47 -4.18
N ALA A 15 15.03 -12.41 -5.20
CA ALA A 15 16.11 -13.36 -5.37
C ALA A 15 17.40 -12.62 -5.69
N ALA A 16 18.47 -13.01 -5.01
CA ALA A 16 19.83 -12.65 -5.41
C ALA A 16 20.30 -13.67 -6.44
N SER A 17 20.69 -13.20 -7.63
CA SER A 17 21.41 -14.07 -8.54
C SER A 17 22.78 -14.36 -7.92
N PRO A 18 23.20 -15.63 -7.79
CA PRO A 18 24.54 -15.91 -7.32
C PRO A 18 25.54 -15.21 -8.23
N MET A 19 26.42 -14.39 -7.67
CA MET A 19 27.58 -13.82 -8.36
C MET A 19 28.44 -14.98 -8.89
N GLN A 20 28.19 -15.43 -10.11
CA GLN A 20 29.01 -16.26 -11.02
C GLN A 20 29.71 -17.53 -10.49
N SER A 21 29.72 -17.85 -9.18
CA SER A 21 30.52 -18.92 -8.57
C SER A 21 29.82 -19.73 -7.47
N SER A 22 28.72 -19.27 -6.86
CA SER A 22 28.00 -20.07 -5.86
C SER A 22 26.89 -20.92 -6.51
N ALA A 23 26.84 -22.20 -6.13
CA ALA A 23 25.81 -23.15 -6.55
C ALA A 23 24.49 -22.99 -5.76
N GLU A 24 24.33 -21.89 -5.02
CA GLU A 24 23.21 -21.64 -4.12
C GLU A 24 22.42 -20.41 -4.58
N PHE A 25 21.11 -20.57 -4.76
CA PHE A 25 20.15 -19.52 -5.09
C PHE A 25 19.28 -19.24 -3.87
N CYS A 26 19.29 -18.00 -3.39
CA CYS A 26 18.56 -17.59 -2.19
C CYS A 26 17.31 -16.81 -2.56
N LEU A 27 16.16 -17.29 -2.10
CA LEU A 27 14.85 -16.66 -2.26
C LEU A 27 14.40 -16.06 -0.95
N ARG A 28 14.15 -14.76 -0.89
CA ARG A 28 13.59 -14.07 0.27
C ARG A 28 12.17 -13.60 -0.01
N LEU A 29 11.20 -14.06 0.77
CA LEU A 29 9.81 -13.63 0.72
C LEU A 29 9.53 -12.71 1.90
N HIS A 30 9.42 -11.42 1.61
CA HIS A 30 9.09 -10.40 2.60
C HIS A 30 7.59 -10.31 2.86
N VAL A 31 7.25 -10.06 4.12
CA VAL A 31 5.90 -9.86 4.63
C VAL A 31 5.81 -8.43 5.14
N LEU A 32 5.22 -7.57 4.31
CA LEU A 32 5.22 -6.13 4.53
C LEU A 32 3.81 -5.68 4.94
N PRO A 33 3.69 -4.54 5.65
CA PRO A 33 2.44 -3.79 5.68
C PRO A 33 1.97 -3.50 4.24
N ASP A 34 0.65 -3.51 4.00
CA ASP A 34 0.09 -3.18 2.70
C ASP A 34 0.06 -1.66 2.46
N THR A 35 1.25 -1.07 2.40
CA THR A 35 1.49 0.35 2.09
C THR A 35 2.54 0.47 0.99
N PRO A 36 2.48 1.51 0.14
CA PRO A 36 3.47 1.72 -0.92
C PRO A 36 4.88 1.93 -0.36
N ASP A 37 5.02 2.75 0.69
CA ASP A 37 6.29 3.05 1.36
C ASP A 37 7.02 1.80 1.87
N ALA A 38 6.28 0.84 2.46
CA ALA A 38 6.90 -0.39 2.95
C ALA A 38 7.47 -1.26 1.81
N LEU A 39 6.82 -1.27 0.64
CA LEU A 39 7.32 -1.99 -0.53
C LEU A 39 8.55 -1.31 -1.13
N GLU A 40 8.52 0.02 -1.25
CA GLU A 40 9.65 0.81 -1.77
C GLU A 40 10.90 0.65 -0.90
N LEU A 41 10.74 0.72 0.42
CA LEU A 41 11.85 0.51 1.35
C LEU A 41 12.44 -0.89 1.20
N ALA A 42 11.60 -1.93 1.10
CA ALA A 42 12.07 -3.31 0.91
C ALA A 42 12.83 -3.49 -0.42
N LEU A 43 12.35 -2.87 -1.50
CA LEU A 43 13.04 -2.87 -2.80
C LEU A 43 14.43 -2.24 -2.70
N LEU A 44 14.52 -1.06 -2.10
CA LEU A 44 15.78 -0.34 -1.92
C LEU A 44 16.78 -1.12 -1.04
N THR A 45 16.32 -1.68 0.08
CA THR A 45 17.17 -2.45 0.99
C THR A 45 17.69 -3.73 0.31
N GLU A 46 16.84 -4.49 -0.37
CA GLU A 46 17.24 -5.75 -1.03
C GLU A 46 18.21 -5.50 -2.20
N GLU A 47 17.98 -4.43 -2.97
CA GLU A 47 18.87 -4.03 -4.06
C GLU A 47 20.25 -3.59 -3.53
N GLN A 48 20.28 -2.78 -2.46
CA GLN A 48 21.54 -2.27 -1.88
C GLN A 48 22.35 -3.33 -1.13
N GLU A 49 21.70 -4.16 -0.31
CA GLU A 49 22.41 -5.08 0.59
C GLU A 49 22.84 -6.38 -0.10
N ALA A 50 22.07 -6.86 -1.07
CA ALA A 50 22.27 -8.18 -1.66
C ALA A 50 22.25 -8.22 -3.19
N GLY A 51 22.04 -7.08 -3.87
CA GLY A 51 21.82 -7.05 -5.31
C GLY A 51 20.62 -7.91 -5.73
N ALA A 52 19.67 -8.11 -4.81
CA ALA A 52 18.52 -8.95 -5.04
C ALA A 52 17.45 -8.18 -5.80
N ARG A 53 16.81 -8.85 -6.76
CA ARG A 53 15.74 -8.26 -7.58
C ARG A 53 14.41 -8.91 -7.27
N LEU A 54 13.34 -8.14 -7.47
CA LEU A 54 11.98 -8.65 -7.38
C LEU A 54 11.74 -9.69 -8.49
N VAL A 55 11.25 -10.87 -8.11
CA VAL A 55 11.08 -12.02 -9.03
C VAL A 55 9.62 -12.38 -9.33
N ASP A 56 8.66 -11.81 -8.61
CA ASP A 56 7.22 -11.90 -8.90
C ASP A 56 6.53 -10.59 -8.52
N SER A 57 5.37 -10.31 -9.12
CA SER A 57 4.54 -9.17 -8.73
C SER A 57 4.14 -9.27 -7.25
N PRO A 58 4.23 -8.19 -6.44
CA PRO A 58 3.82 -8.24 -5.05
C PRO A 58 2.33 -8.53 -4.93
N ARG A 59 1.95 -9.32 -3.92
CA ARG A 59 0.56 -9.80 -3.75
C ARG A 59 0.01 -9.42 -2.39
N GLN A 60 -1.27 -9.08 -2.36
CA GLN A 60 -1.95 -8.77 -1.11
C GLN A 60 -2.40 -10.07 -0.42
N LEU A 61 -2.24 -10.13 0.90
CA LEU A 61 -2.70 -11.24 1.73
C LEU A 61 -3.51 -10.71 2.92
N ALA A 62 -4.73 -11.21 3.08
CA ALA A 62 -5.56 -10.94 4.24
C ALA A 62 -5.15 -11.85 5.40
N PHE A 63 -4.59 -11.28 6.45
CA PHE A 63 -4.16 -11.99 7.66
C PHE A 63 -5.12 -11.71 8.81
N ARG A 64 -5.69 -12.76 9.39
CA ARG A 64 -6.80 -12.66 10.35
C ARG A 64 -6.30 -12.76 11.79
N ASP A 65 -6.97 -12.08 12.69
CA ASP A 65 -6.78 -12.22 14.14
C ASP A 65 -7.35 -13.57 14.62
N GLY A 66 -6.56 -14.62 14.48
CA GLY A 66 -6.95 -15.99 14.85
C GLY A 66 -5.88 -16.77 15.59
N GLY A 67 -4.78 -16.11 15.97
CA GLY A 67 -3.64 -16.75 16.64
C GLY A 67 -2.81 -17.70 15.77
N GLN A 68 -3.13 -17.84 14.49
CA GLN A 68 -2.51 -18.80 13.57
C GLN A 68 -1.30 -18.22 12.84
N GLN A 69 -0.24 -19.01 12.71
CA GLN A 69 0.98 -18.63 11.99
C GLN A 69 0.75 -18.39 10.49
N LEU A 70 1.66 -17.63 9.89
CA LEU A 70 1.78 -17.51 8.45
C LEU A 70 2.74 -18.58 7.93
N CYS A 71 2.28 -19.42 7.01
CA CYS A 71 3.01 -20.56 6.48
C CYS A 71 3.47 -20.29 5.04
N PHE A 72 4.64 -20.81 4.71
CA PHE A 72 5.27 -20.76 3.40
C PHE A 72 5.63 -22.18 2.98
N SER A 73 5.13 -22.63 1.84
CA SER A 73 5.36 -23.99 1.34
C SER A 73 5.83 -23.98 -0.11
N ILE A 74 6.93 -24.69 -0.41
CA ILE A 74 7.35 -24.97 -1.78
C ILE A 74 6.52 -26.14 -2.30
N GLU A 75 5.56 -25.85 -3.18
CA GLU A 75 4.72 -26.89 -3.80
C GLU A 75 5.40 -27.51 -5.02
N GLU A 76 6.08 -26.70 -5.84
CA GLU A 76 6.72 -27.16 -7.07
C GLU A 76 8.13 -26.56 -7.16
N LEU A 77 9.10 -27.41 -7.52
CA LEU A 77 10.48 -27.01 -7.75
C LEU A 77 10.99 -27.71 -9.01
N SER A 78 11.59 -26.96 -9.92
CA SER A 78 12.14 -27.48 -11.18
C SER A 78 13.21 -28.53 -10.95
N LEU A 79 13.27 -29.51 -11.86
CA LEU A 79 14.33 -30.52 -11.91
C LEU A 79 15.71 -29.85 -11.96
N GLY A 80 16.69 -30.48 -11.29
CA GLY A 80 18.05 -29.94 -11.18
C GLY A 80 18.28 -29.01 -10.00
N TRP A 81 17.24 -28.73 -9.21
CA TRP A 81 17.32 -27.95 -7.98
C TRP A 81 16.79 -28.73 -6.78
N ARG A 82 17.39 -28.51 -5.61
CA ARG A 82 16.90 -29.04 -4.33
C ARG A 82 16.77 -27.90 -3.31
N SER A 83 15.79 -27.98 -2.42
CA SER A 83 15.68 -27.04 -1.30
C SER A 83 16.06 -27.71 0.01
N LYS A 84 16.78 -26.99 0.90
CA LYS A 84 17.07 -27.45 2.27
C LYS A 84 15.81 -27.56 3.13
N SER A 85 14.86 -26.66 2.93
CA SER A 85 13.56 -26.69 3.59
C SER A 85 12.44 -26.45 2.58
N LYS A 86 11.36 -27.22 2.66
CA LYS A 86 10.16 -27.00 1.83
C LYS A 86 9.08 -26.23 2.57
N TYR A 87 9.24 -26.02 3.88
CA TYR A 87 8.22 -25.45 4.73
C TYR A 87 8.82 -24.52 5.77
N GLN A 88 8.25 -23.33 5.91
CA GLN A 88 8.63 -22.36 6.92
C GLN A 88 7.39 -21.66 7.46
N GLU A 89 7.49 -21.16 8.68
CA GLU A 89 6.41 -20.47 9.35
C GLU A 89 6.91 -19.21 10.05
N ILE A 90 6.05 -18.21 10.10
CA ILE A 90 6.25 -17.01 10.91
C ILE A 90 5.17 -17.00 11.99
N PRO A 91 5.54 -16.98 13.29
CA PRO A 91 4.60 -16.94 14.39
C PRO A 91 3.59 -15.79 14.25
N PHE A 92 2.34 -16.05 14.62
CA PHE A 92 1.25 -15.06 14.56
C PHE A 92 1.64 -13.71 15.17
N ALA A 93 2.23 -13.72 16.37
CA ALA A 93 2.58 -12.52 17.10
C ALA A 93 3.57 -11.62 16.33
N HIS A 94 4.51 -12.20 15.56
CA HIS A 94 5.47 -11.41 14.78
C HIS A 94 4.79 -10.69 13.62
N VAL A 95 3.85 -11.35 12.94
CA VAL A 95 3.09 -10.77 11.83
C VAL A 95 2.08 -9.73 12.34
N TRP A 96 1.39 -10.04 13.44
CA TRP A 96 0.30 -9.22 13.95
C TRP A 96 0.80 -7.91 14.58
N SER A 97 1.80 -7.99 15.46
CA SER A 97 2.23 -6.87 16.32
C SER A 97 2.85 -5.69 15.56
N GLY A 98 3.22 -5.84 14.29
CA GLY A 98 3.61 -4.73 13.41
C GLY A 98 4.95 -4.04 13.73
N GLY A 99 5.66 -4.47 14.77
CA GLY A 99 6.94 -3.86 15.20
C GLY A 99 8.21 -4.49 14.63
N GLN A 100 8.10 -5.54 13.80
CA GLN A 100 9.26 -6.23 13.24
C GLN A 100 9.57 -5.68 11.85
N ALA A 101 10.65 -4.90 11.73
CA ALA A 101 11.17 -4.48 10.45
C ALA A 101 11.77 -5.68 9.69
N GLY A 102 11.58 -5.73 8.37
CA GLY A 102 12.22 -6.74 7.51
C GLY A 102 11.76 -8.18 7.75
N LEU A 103 10.49 -8.39 8.12
CA LEU A 103 9.94 -9.73 8.33
C LEU A 103 9.95 -10.53 7.02
N HIS A 104 10.73 -11.60 6.95
CA HIS A 104 10.84 -12.43 5.76
C HIS A 104 11.07 -13.91 6.07
N CYS A 105 10.80 -14.77 5.09
CA CYS A 105 11.26 -16.15 5.06
C CYS A 105 12.28 -16.32 3.91
N ALA A 106 13.33 -17.12 4.15
CA ALA A 106 14.39 -17.34 3.17
C ALA A 106 14.51 -18.81 2.78
N PHE A 107 14.42 -19.15 1.50
CA PHE A 107 14.61 -20.49 0.97
C PHE A 107 15.94 -20.56 0.20
N GLY A 108 16.86 -21.40 0.68
CA GLY A 108 18.08 -21.75 -0.04
C GLY A 108 17.84 -22.92 -0.99
N LEU A 109 18.00 -22.66 -2.29
CA LEU A 109 17.94 -23.66 -3.34
C LEU A 109 19.36 -24.01 -3.81
N GLU A 110 19.71 -25.28 -3.77
CA GLU A 110 21.00 -25.79 -4.22
C GLU A 110 20.86 -26.39 -5.63
N HIS A 111 21.80 -26.03 -6.50
CA HIS A 111 21.86 -26.54 -7.85
C HIS A 111 22.51 -27.93 -7.86
N VAL A 112 21.76 -28.96 -8.28
CA VAL A 112 22.21 -30.36 -8.26
C VAL A 112 22.52 -30.93 -9.63
N ASP A 113 21.93 -30.38 -10.70
CA ASP A 113 22.15 -30.85 -12.08
C ASP A 113 22.73 -29.71 -12.92
N PRO A 114 24.04 -29.69 -13.20
CA PRO A 114 24.71 -28.63 -13.94
C PRO A 114 24.15 -28.37 -15.34
N THR A 115 23.41 -29.33 -15.91
CA THR A 115 22.79 -29.19 -17.23
C THR A 115 21.59 -28.25 -17.23
N ARG A 116 21.01 -27.98 -16.04
CA ARG A 116 19.79 -27.18 -15.86
C ARG A 116 20.11 -25.75 -15.47
N GLN A 117 20.19 -24.85 -16.45
CA GLN A 117 20.58 -23.46 -16.19
C GLN A 117 19.45 -22.52 -15.74
N SER A 118 18.24 -23.05 -15.52
CA SER A 118 17.08 -22.29 -15.08
C SER A 118 16.47 -22.89 -13.83
N VAL A 119 15.99 -22.04 -12.92
CA VAL A 119 15.20 -22.43 -11.75
C VAL A 119 13.77 -21.95 -11.93
N SER A 120 12.82 -22.84 -11.65
CA SER A 120 11.40 -22.51 -11.50
C SER A 120 10.90 -23.02 -10.15
N CYS A 121 10.22 -22.18 -9.39
CA CYS A 121 9.72 -22.50 -8.06
C CYS A 121 8.33 -21.89 -7.86
N LYS A 122 7.43 -22.67 -7.27
CA LYS A 122 6.09 -22.23 -6.86
C LYS A 122 5.99 -22.31 -5.35
N ILE A 123 5.82 -21.15 -4.73
CA ILE A 123 5.69 -21.03 -3.28
C ILE A 123 4.26 -20.59 -2.96
N VAL A 124 3.63 -21.30 -2.05
CA VAL A 124 2.30 -20.97 -1.56
C VAL A 124 2.41 -20.40 -0.16
N VAL A 125 1.82 -19.22 0.02
CA VAL A 125 1.81 -18.47 1.27
C VAL A 125 0.39 -18.40 1.79
N TYR A 126 0.15 -18.85 3.02
CA TYR A 126 -1.19 -18.92 3.60
C TYR A 126 -1.13 -18.82 5.11
N GLN A 127 -2.20 -18.32 5.73
CA GLN A 127 -2.34 -18.43 7.19
C GLN A 127 -2.87 -19.82 7.54
N ASN A 128 -2.31 -20.46 8.57
CA ASN A 128 -2.75 -21.79 8.99
C ASN A 128 -4.27 -21.81 9.26
N HIS A 129 -4.95 -22.87 8.84
CA HIS A 129 -6.42 -23.02 8.79
C HIS A 129 -7.19 -22.08 7.82
N TYR A 130 -6.52 -21.15 7.12
CA TYR A 130 -7.12 -20.24 6.13
C TYR A 130 -6.52 -20.40 4.73
N TYR A 131 -6.30 -21.64 4.29
CA TYR A 131 -5.70 -21.96 2.99
C TYR A 131 -6.50 -21.42 1.77
N ASN A 132 -7.79 -21.14 1.93
CA ASN A 132 -8.62 -20.53 0.88
C ASN A 132 -8.21 -19.09 0.54
N SER A 133 -7.55 -18.39 1.45
CA SER A 133 -7.01 -17.03 1.24
C SER A 133 -5.54 -17.03 0.84
N ARG A 134 -5.00 -18.18 0.38
CA ARG A 134 -3.59 -18.30 -0.01
C ARG A 134 -3.21 -17.41 -1.18
N GLN A 135 -1.93 -17.04 -1.20
CA GLN A 135 -1.27 -16.43 -2.34
C GLN A 135 -0.25 -17.40 -2.92
N VAL A 136 -0.10 -17.37 -4.24
CA VAL A 136 0.87 -18.20 -4.96
C VAL A 136 1.89 -17.27 -5.60
N VAL A 137 3.16 -17.51 -5.29
CA VAL A 137 4.31 -16.80 -5.84
C VAL A 137 4.98 -17.72 -6.85
N HIS A 138 5.15 -17.21 -8.07
CA HIS A 138 5.81 -17.93 -9.14
C HIS A 138 7.18 -17.31 -9.40
N ILE A 139 8.22 -18.12 -9.32
CA ILE A 139 9.60 -17.69 -9.52
C ILE A 139 10.11 -18.41 -10.76
N VAL A 140 10.61 -17.66 -11.72
CA VAL A 140 11.37 -18.18 -12.86
C VAL A 140 12.61 -17.33 -13.01
N SER A 141 13.80 -17.95 -12.94
CA SER A 141 15.06 -17.25 -13.16
C SER A 141 16.00 -18.12 -13.99
N SER A 142 16.70 -17.52 -14.94
CA SER A 142 17.69 -18.21 -15.78
C SER A 142 19.10 -17.66 -15.52
N LYS A 143 20.12 -18.50 -15.62
CA LYS A 143 21.53 -18.08 -15.54
C LYS A 143 21.92 -17.11 -16.66
N ASN A 144 21.15 -17.10 -17.75
CA ASN A 144 21.32 -16.21 -18.90
C ASN A 144 20.56 -14.88 -18.76
N ASP A 145 19.93 -14.62 -17.62
CA ASP A 145 19.38 -13.29 -17.31
C ASP A 145 20.54 -12.33 -17.01
N LEU A 146 21.32 -12.00 -18.05
CA LEU A 146 22.35 -10.97 -18.03
C LEU A 146 21.73 -9.64 -17.53
N PRO A 147 22.50 -8.81 -16.81
CA PRO A 147 22.09 -7.45 -16.47
C PRO A 147 22.07 -6.61 -17.75
N GLY A 148 20.98 -6.68 -18.53
CA GLY A 148 20.89 -5.96 -19.80
C GLY A 148 19.74 -6.32 -20.75
N SER A 149 18.99 -7.41 -20.54
CA SER A 149 17.81 -7.70 -21.38
C SER A 149 16.53 -7.55 -20.58
N ASN A 150 15.68 -6.62 -21.05
CA ASN A 150 14.37 -6.22 -20.53
C ASN A 150 13.69 -7.23 -19.58
N PRO A 151 13.28 -6.80 -18.36
CA PRO A 151 12.40 -7.62 -17.55
C PRO A 151 11.12 -7.88 -18.35
N LEU A 152 10.69 -9.15 -18.42
CA LEU A 152 9.32 -9.48 -18.75
C LEU A 152 8.43 -8.89 -17.66
N CYS A 153 8.08 -7.62 -17.85
CA CYS A 153 6.91 -7.00 -17.25
C CYS A 153 5.74 -7.32 -18.18
N PRO A 154 4.76 -8.16 -17.81
CA PRO A 154 3.45 -8.02 -18.39
C PRO A 154 2.86 -6.73 -17.82
N SER A 155 2.85 -5.68 -18.64
CA SER A 155 2.15 -4.39 -18.44
C SER A 155 2.90 -3.33 -17.63
N THR A 156 3.81 -2.62 -18.31
CA THR A 156 4.22 -1.24 -18.03
C THR A 156 3.07 -0.25 -18.26
N SER A 157 1.97 -0.38 -17.51
CA SER A 157 0.88 0.60 -17.48
C SER A 157 0.39 0.97 -16.08
N MET A 158 1.08 0.57 -15.01
CA MET A 158 0.65 0.85 -13.62
C MET A 158 1.74 1.44 -12.71
N LEU A 159 2.93 1.74 -13.22
CA LEU A 159 3.95 2.50 -12.49
C LEU A 159 4.29 3.77 -13.29
N ALA A 160 3.34 4.71 -13.31
CA ALA A 160 3.66 6.09 -13.64
C ALA A 160 4.33 6.72 -12.41
N SER A 161 5.59 7.13 -12.60
CA SER A 161 6.51 7.76 -11.62
C SER A 161 6.95 6.80 -10.51
N SER A 162 8.23 6.64 -10.16
CA SER A 162 9.30 7.62 -10.13
C SER A 162 10.64 6.91 -10.36
N ARG A 163 11.52 7.53 -11.15
CA ARG A 163 12.91 7.10 -11.31
C ARG A 163 13.70 7.70 -10.15
N VAL A 164 14.43 6.85 -9.42
CA VAL A 164 15.36 7.26 -8.37
C VAL A 164 16.49 8.10 -8.96
N GLY A 165 16.37 9.40 -8.80
CA GLY A 165 17.47 10.30 -8.49
C GLY A 165 17.09 11.02 -7.20
N ILE A 166 18.05 11.51 -6.43
CA ILE A 166 17.80 12.41 -5.30
C ILE A 166 17.21 13.70 -5.87
N HIS A 167 15.91 13.66 -6.13
CA HIS A 167 15.06 14.75 -6.45
C HIS A 167 13.93 14.54 -5.48
N ALA A 168 13.78 15.44 -4.50
CA ALA A 168 12.52 15.56 -3.81
C ALA A 168 11.44 15.51 -4.91
N ASP A 169 10.49 14.58 -4.80
CA ASP A 169 9.27 14.70 -5.57
C ASP A 169 8.89 16.19 -5.51
N PRO A 170 8.60 16.87 -6.65
CA PRO A 170 7.93 18.16 -6.53
C PRO A 170 6.76 17.88 -5.59
N PRO A 171 6.59 18.65 -4.49
CA PRO A 171 5.62 18.31 -3.47
C PRO A 171 4.34 17.99 -4.22
N GLN A 172 3.85 16.74 -4.12
CA GLN A 172 2.52 16.41 -4.63
C GLN A 172 1.67 17.58 -4.20
N THR A 173 1.20 18.39 -5.14
CA THR A 173 0.69 19.72 -4.82
C THR A 173 -0.46 19.47 -3.87
N VAL A 174 -0.20 19.61 -2.57
CA VAL A 174 -1.17 19.25 -1.55
C VAL A 174 -2.30 20.18 -1.84
N PHE A 175 -3.41 19.61 -2.31
CA PHE A 175 -4.53 20.42 -2.69
C PHE A 175 -4.96 21.20 -1.43
N ARG A 176 -4.90 22.52 -1.52
CA ARG A 176 -5.26 23.43 -0.42
C ARG A 176 -6.31 24.38 -0.93
N LEU A 177 -7.39 24.51 -0.17
CA LEU A 177 -8.34 25.58 -0.41
C LEU A 177 -7.65 26.93 -0.18
N PRO A 178 -7.83 27.90 -1.08
CA PRO A 178 -7.38 29.27 -0.83
C PRO A 178 -7.90 29.77 0.53
N PRO A 179 -7.07 30.47 1.34
CA PRO A 179 -7.46 30.91 2.69
C PRO A 179 -8.76 31.74 2.73
N ARG A 180 -8.99 32.54 1.67
CA ARG A 180 -10.22 33.34 1.54
C ARG A 180 -11.46 32.47 1.38
N LEU A 181 -11.38 31.46 0.51
CA LEU A 181 -12.45 30.51 0.23
C LEU A 181 -12.77 29.69 1.48
N ARG A 182 -11.73 29.14 2.12
CA ARG A 182 -11.82 28.44 3.39
C ARG A 182 -12.48 29.29 4.47
N GLY A 183 -12.02 30.52 4.68
CA GLY A 183 -12.60 31.43 5.68
C GLY A 183 -14.05 31.83 5.38
N ALA A 184 -14.45 31.89 4.11
CA ALA A 184 -15.85 32.10 3.74
C ALA A 184 -16.73 30.89 4.09
N ILE A 185 -16.27 29.68 3.77
CA ILE A 185 -16.97 28.43 4.09
C ILE A 185 -17.11 28.25 5.61
N CYS A 186 -16.05 28.52 6.39
CA CYS A 186 -16.11 28.44 7.86
C CYS A 186 -17.16 29.38 8.45
N ARG A 187 -17.18 30.65 8.03
CA ARG A 187 -18.20 31.62 8.49
C ARG A 187 -19.62 31.19 8.18
N LEU A 188 -19.80 30.49 7.06
CA LEU A 188 -21.10 30.01 6.61
C LEU A 188 -21.59 28.78 7.41
N LEU A 189 -20.68 27.91 7.87
CA LEU A 189 -21.03 26.60 8.42
C LEU A 189 -20.77 26.43 9.92
N ASP A 190 -19.95 27.28 10.54
CA ASP A 190 -19.65 27.20 11.98
C ASP A 190 -20.84 27.58 12.86
N ALA A 191 -21.67 28.52 12.39
CA ALA A 191 -22.88 28.92 13.10
C ALA A 191 -23.90 27.77 13.10
N PRO A 192 -24.51 27.43 14.25
CA PRO A 192 -25.50 26.36 14.31
C PRO A 192 -26.71 26.72 13.45
N SER A 193 -27.04 25.85 12.50
CA SER A 193 -28.22 26.02 11.65
C SER A 193 -29.43 25.40 12.32
N CYS A 194 -30.56 26.12 12.35
CA CYS A 194 -31.84 25.59 12.83
C CYS A 194 -32.34 24.40 12.00
N ARG A 195 -31.87 24.26 10.76
CA ARG A 195 -32.17 23.13 9.85
C ARG A 195 -31.10 22.02 9.90
N GLY A 196 -30.08 22.16 10.73
CA GLY A 196 -28.97 21.20 10.83
C GLY A 196 -28.00 21.21 9.64
N SER A 197 -28.14 22.17 8.72
CA SER A 197 -27.26 22.37 7.55
C SER A 197 -25.97 23.12 7.92
N ASP A 198 -25.29 22.64 8.96
CA ASP A 198 -24.04 23.19 9.48
C ASP A 198 -22.90 22.17 9.38
N TRP A 199 -21.75 22.50 9.95
CA TRP A 199 -20.55 21.66 9.95
C TRP A 199 -20.79 20.21 10.37
N ARG A 200 -21.80 19.91 11.20
CA ARG A 200 -22.12 18.53 11.61
C ARG A 200 -22.66 17.69 10.45
N MET A 201 -23.50 18.28 9.61
CA MET A 201 -24.02 17.62 8.41
C MET A 201 -22.95 17.49 7.34
N LEU A 202 -22.10 18.52 7.17
CA LEU A 202 -20.93 18.41 6.30
C LEU A 202 -20.02 17.25 6.76
N GLY A 203 -19.73 17.17 8.07
CA GLY A 203 -18.94 16.08 8.64
C GLY A 203 -19.55 14.70 8.39
N ARG A 204 -20.88 14.57 8.33
CA ARG A 204 -21.54 13.31 7.93
C ARG A 204 -21.34 12.99 6.46
N LEU A 205 -21.53 13.97 5.57
CA LEU A 205 -21.36 13.80 4.13
C LEU A 205 -19.90 13.45 3.76
N LEU A 206 -18.93 13.98 4.51
CA LEU A 206 -17.50 13.66 4.36
C LEU A 206 -17.08 12.35 5.07
N GLY A 207 -18.01 11.62 5.69
CA GLY A 207 -17.71 10.37 6.40
C GLY A 207 -16.86 10.57 7.68
N MET A 208 -16.95 11.74 8.29
CA MET A 208 -16.21 12.16 9.50
C MET A 208 -17.12 12.35 10.73
N GLU A 209 -18.34 11.81 10.70
CA GLU A 209 -19.34 11.97 11.76
C GLU A 209 -18.84 11.65 13.16
N ARG A 210 -17.96 10.65 13.30
CA ARG A 210 -17.42 10.17 14.58
C ARG A 210 -16.51 11.20 15.24
N LEU A 211 -15.95 12.12 14.45
CA LEU A 211 -15.09 13.19 14.94
C LEU A 211 -15.89 14.41 15.41
N ALA A 212 -17.19 14.49 15.10
CA ALA A 212 -17.98 15.68 15.37
C ALA A 212 -17.97 16.09 16.85
N GLY A 213 -18.04 15.11 17.77
CA GLY A 213 -17.96 15.39 19.21
C GLY A 213 -16.65 16.02 19.66
N GLN A 214 -15.52 15.64 19.03
CA GLN A 214 -14.20 16.20 19.33
C GLN A 214 -14.00 17.59 18.70
N LEU A 215 -14.68 17.86 17.60
CA LEU A 215 -14.59 19.14 16.88
C LEU A 215 -15.48 20.23 17.48
N ALA A 216 -16.54 19.87 18.22
CA ALA A 216 -17.48 20.83 18.80
C ALA A 216 -16.82 21.85 19.76
N GLY A 217 -15.70 21.50 20.40
CA GLY A 217 -14.95 22.40 21.29
C GLY A 217 -13.89 23.26 20.58
N ARG A 218 -13.76 23.16 19.26
CA ARG A 218 -12.79 23.92 18.47
C ARG A 218 -13.32 25.32 18.12
N PRO A 219 -12.44 26.33 17.96
CA PRO A 219 -12.86 27.69 17.61
C PRO A 219 -13.57 27.76 16.24
N SER A 220 -13.17 26.91 15.29
CA SER A 220 -13.88 26.66 14.04
C SER A 220 -13.92 25.15 13.77
N PRO A 221 -15.05 24.48 14.02
CA PRO A 221 -15.23 23.07 13.69
C PRO A 221 -15.16 22.81 12.17
N THR A 222 -15.63 23.74 11.34
CA THR A 222 -15.58 23.63 9.88
C THR A 222 -14.14 23.64 9.39
N ASP A 223 -13.29 24.53 9.91
CA ASP A 223 -11.88 24.62 9.53
C ASP A 223 -11.12 23.30 9.78
N CYS A 224 -11.37 22.69 10.96
CA CYS A 224 -10.80 21.40 11.29
C CYS A 224 -11.29 20.26 10.37
N LEU A 225 -12.55 20.31 9.93
CA LEU A 225 -13.09 19.36 8.95
C LEU A 225 -12.42 19.54 7.58
N LEU A 226 -12.25 20.79 7.14
CA LEU A 226 -11.58 21.10 5.88
C LEU A 226 -10.12 20.68 5.89
N ASP A 227 -9.41 20.83 7.02
CA ASP A 227 -8.04 20.30 7.18
C ASP A 227 -7.97 18.77 7.01
N LEU A 228 -8.89 18.05 7.65
CA LEU A 228 -8.96 16.59 7.53
C LEU A 228 -9.38 16.15 6.13
N TRP A 229 -10.24 16.92 5.48
CA TRP A 229 -10.66 16.68 4.11
C TRP A 229 -9.51 16.92 3.13
N GLU A 230 -8.78 18.03 3.21
CA GLU A 230 -7.61 18.30 2.38
C GLU A 230 -6.53 17.22 2.55
N ALA A 231 -6.32 16.72 3.78
CA ALA A 231 -5.40 15.62 4.03
C ALA A 231 -5.82 14.28 3.38
N ARG A 232 -7.11 14.10 3.05
CA ARG A 232 -7.64 12.92 2.36
C ARG A 232 -7.70 13.10 0.85
N CYS A 233 -7.75 14.33 0.34
CA CYS A 233 -7.91 14.62 -1.07
C CYS A 233 -6.63 14.30 -1.85
N ARG A 234 -6.77 13.52 -2.93
CA ARG A 234 -5.63 13.05 -3.76
C ARG A 234 -5.80 13.33 -5.26
N GLY A 235 -6.81 14.08 -5.68
CA GLY A 235 -7.11 14.27 -7.11
C GLY A 235 -7.87 15.55 -7.44
N GLU A 236 -7.98 15.83 -8.74
CA GLU A 236 -8.58 17.05 -9.31
C GLU A 236 -10.10 17.16 -9.06
N GLU A 237 -10.79 16.05 -8.85
CA GLU A 237 -12.25 16.01 -8.62
C GLU A 237 -12.67 16.39 -7.20
N ALA A 238 -11.72 16.53 -6.26
CA ALA A 238 -12.01 16.77 -4.85
C ALA A 238 -12.90 18.01 -4.61
N LEU A 239 -12.63 19.09 -5.34
CA LEU A 239 -13.42 20.33 -5.26
C LEU A 239 -14.87 20.12 -5.67
N ILE A 240 -15.09 19.32 -6.71
CA ILE A 240 -16.41 19.01 -7.25
C ILE A 240 -17.20 18.20 -6.22
N GLU A 241 -16.58 17.17 -5.64
CA GLU A 241 -17.20 16.35 -4.59
C GLU A 241 -17.56 17.16 -3.34
N LEU A 242 -16.70 18.12 -2.95
CA LEU A 242 -16.99 19.02 -1.83
C LEU A 242 -18.16 19.97 -2.17
N ALA A 243 -18.18 20.52 -3.39
CA ALA A 243 -19.29 21.36 -3.85
C ALA A 243 -20.60 20.59 -3.87
N ASP A 244 -20.60 19.36 -4.37
CA ASP A 244 -21.80 18.51 -4.40
C ASP A 244 -22.26 18.13 -3.00
N SER A 245 -21.33 17.89 -2.06
CA SER A 245 -21.67 17.70 -0.65
C SER A 245 -22.36 18.94 -0.06
N LEU A 246 -21.86 20.15 -0.36
CA LEU A 246 -22.48 21.40 0.08
C LEU A 246 -23.88 21.61 -0.52
N LYS A 247 -24.07 21.28 -1.81
CA LYS A 247 -25.40 21.29 -2.46
C LYS A 247 -26.35 20.29 -1.81
N ALA A 248 -25.89 19.08 -1.51
CA ALA A 248 -26.70 18.02 -0.90
C ALA A 248 -27.23 18.41 0.49
N MET A 249 -26.47 19.21 1.25
CA MET A 249 -26.94 19.78 2.53
C MET A 249 -27.73 21.10 2.39
N GLY A 250 -28.07 21.50 1.16
CA GLY A 250 -28.85 22.71 0.86
C GLY A 250 -28.07 24.02 0.98
N ARG A 251 -26.73 23.96 0.99
CA ARG A 251 -25.83 25.12 1.10
C ARG A 251 -25.28 25.52 -0.27
N GLN A 252 -26.20 25.95 -1.13
CA GLN A 252 -25.87 26.46 -2.47
C GLN A 252 -24.96 27.70 -2.39
N ASP A 253 -25.14 28.52 -1.35
CA ASP A 253 -24.29 29.68 -1.04
C ASP A 253 -22.82 29.31 -0.88
N ALA A 254 -22.52 28.20 -0.19
CA ALA A 254 -21.16 27.72 -0.02
C ALA A 254 -20.64 26.98 -1.27
N ALA A 255 -21.49 26.20 -1.95
CA ALA A 255 -21.13 25.50 -3.18
C ALA A 255 -20.73 26.46 -4.30
N CYS A 256 -21.49 27.55 -4.49
CA CYS A 256 -21.17 28.57 -5.49
C CYS A 256 -19.79 29.21 -5.29
N LEU A 257 -19.25 29.24 -4.07
CA LEU A 257 -17.90 29.75 -3.82
C LEU A 257 -16.81 28.82 -4.37
N LEU A 258 -17.04 27.51 -4.36
CA LEU A 258 -16.11 26.50 -4.89
C LEU A 258 -16.15 26.41 -6.41
N GLU A 259 -17.27 26.80 -7.04
CA GLU A 259 -17.48 26.78 -8.49
C GLU A 259 -17.02 28.07 -9.20
N GLN A 260 -16.63 29.10 -8.44
CA GLN A 260 -16.04 30.32 -9.01
C GLN A 260 -14.65 30.03 -9.57
N GLU A 261 -14.28 30.69 -10.67
CA GLU A 261 -12.96 30.53 -11.32
C GLU A 261 -11.81 30.69 -10.31
N PRO A 262 -10.75 29.87 -10.39
CA PRO A 262 -9.64 29.89 -9.43
C PRO A 262 -8.91 31.24 -9.34
N ASP A 263 -8.96 32.04 -10.41
CA ASP A 263 -8.41 33.40 -10.46
C ASP A 263 -9.15 34.41 -9.56
N SER A 264 -10.38 34.09 -9.13
CA SER A 264 -11.16 34.93 -8.20
C SER A 264 -10.74 34.77 -6.73
N TRP A 265 -9.89 33.78 -6.44
CA TRP A 265 -9.48 33.43 -5.08
C TRP A 265 -8.12 34.02 -4.66
N LEU A 266 -7.36 34.54 -5.61
CA LEU A 266 -6.09 35.26 -5.42
C LEU A 266 -6.32 36.65 -4.76
#